data_AF-A0AAE9A384-F1
#
_entry.id   AF-A0AAE9A384-F1
#
_cell.length_a   1.000
_cell.length_b   1.000
_cell.length_c   1.000
_cell.angle_alpha   90.00
_cell.angle_beta   90.00
_cell.angle_gamma   90.00
#
_symmetry.space_group_name_H-M   'P 1'
#
loop_
_entity.id
_entity.type
_entity.pdbx_description
1 polymer ?
#
loop_
_entity_poly.entity_id
_entity_poly.type
_entity_poly.pdbx_seq_one_letter_code
_entity_poly.pdbx_strand_id
1 'polypeptide(L)'
;MTNSEGPPCEICGQDGQGNHFGVISCRACAAFFRRAADSKWSTMECLSKHCDGKAYHCKPCRLKKCRAVGMSTSNFQHDRDALQLATVSRKRKLPQTVEICLGTPHFVLFCPIDPSTVKQVHTYVGMSLLISQAIDIFKFGAVKPLVAKNGLLKLSYAYNFRNRADGVKKLTKVTQKEVTSFWEYHFLTTAKWLTHFDKFERLDPDLKMEILFAVWHIWGRLDKLVATALYRNNNKDAKSSERLFGNGMMMDTENVKTDSRWMSRLPTEQLRYFLDGIRGWDLHHLIDEIQKMSSCEVCGQAGHGMHFGVNTCRACAAFFRRAAESKWDRMKCLSRFCDERKLVFFFENFRNIRKF
;
A
#
# COMPACT_ATOMS: atom_id res chain seq x y z
N MET A 1 -15.03 -38.27 51.10
CA MET A 1 -15.40 -38.69 49.74
C MET A 1 -16.57 -39.65 49.89
N THR A 2 -17.79 -39.21 49.60
CA THR A 2 -19.01 -40.01 49.82
C THR A 2 -19.20 -40.99 48.66
N ASN A 3 -18.92 -42.27 48.89
CA ASN A 3 -19.33 -43.36 48.00
C ASN A 3 -20.86 -43.41 47.99
N SER A 4 -21.48 -42.88 46.94
CA SER A 4 -22.89 -43.12 46.66
C SER A 4 -23.02 -44.54 46.08
N GLU A 5 -23.25 -45.53 46.95
CA GLU A 5 -23.60 -46.90 46.55
C GLU A 5 -24.98 -46.89 45.86
N GLY A 6 -24.98 -46.60 44.56
CA GLY A 6 -26.14 -46.86 43.71
C GLY A 6 -26.34 -48.36 43.51
N PRO A 7 -27.56 -48.82 43.22
CA PRO A 7 -27.82 -50.23 42.93
C PRO A 7 -26.89 -50.76 41.83
N PRO A 8 -26.40 -52.01 41.92
CA PRO A 8 -25.39 -52.53 41.00
C PRO A 8 -25.89 -52.56 39.56
N CYS A 9 -25.00 -52.27 38.63
CA CYS A 9 -25.26 -52.31 37.19
C CYS A 9 -25.61 -53.74 36.76
N GLU A 10 -26.80 -53.93 36.19
CA GLU A 10 -27.31 -55.26 35.81
C GLU A 10 -26.49 -55.93 34.68
N ILE A 11 -25.62 -55.17 34.01
CA ILE A 11 -24.76 -55.66 32.93
C ILE A 11 -23.41 -56.15 33.46
N CYS A 12 -22.73 -55.37 34.30
CA CYS A 12 -21.34 -55.64 34.71
C CYS A 12 -21.12 -55.72 36.23
N GLY A 13 -22.16 -55.53 37.05
CA GLY A 13 -22.09 -55.60 38.51
C GLY A 13 -21.40 -54.42 39.21
N GLN A 14 -20.79 -53.49 38.46
CA GLN A 14 -20.20 -52.25 38.99
C GLN A 14 -21.28 -51.28 39.46
N ASP A 15 -20.93 -50.28 40.27
CA ASP A 15 -21.89 -49.30 40.80
C ASP A 15 -22.73 -48.65 39.69
N GLY A 16 -24.05 -48.86 39.77
CA GLY A 16 -25.01 -48.27 38.86
C GLY A 16 -25.19 -46.79 39.18
N GLN A 17 -25.40 -45.98 38.14
CA GLN A 17 -25.54 -44.52 38.28
C GLN A 17 -26.96 -44.04 37.95
N GLY A 18 -27.90 -44.98 37.85
CA GLY A 18 -29.31 -44.72 37.56
C GLY A 18 -29.85 -45.60 36.43
N ASN A 19 -31.10 -45.32 36.05
CA ASN A 19 -31.76 -45.98 34.93
C ASN A 19 -31.26 -45.38 33.61
N HIS A 20 -30.70 -46.21 32.73
CA HIS A 20 -30.36 -45.84 31.36
C HIS A 20 -30.96 -46.86 30.40
N PHE A 21 -31.74 -46.36 29.43
CA PHE A 21 -32.39 -47.18 28.41
C PHE A 21 -33.33 -48.26 28.96
N GLY A 22 -33.89 -48.05 30.16
CA GLY A 22 -34.87 -48.93 30.80
C GLY A 22 -34.33 -49.74 31.97
N VAL A 23 -33.00 -49.79 32.17
CA VAL A 23 -32.34 -50.70 33.13
C VAL A 23 -31.36 -49.94 34.02
N ILE A 24 -31.19 -50.37 35.27
CA ILE A 24 -30.16 -49.82 36.16
C ILE A 24 -28.78 -50.19 35.62
N SER A 25 -27.99 -49.18 35.26
CA SER A 25 -26.66 -49.42 34.67
C SER A 25 -25.64 -48.33 35.01
N CYS A 26 -24.37 -48.67 34.87
CA CYS A 26 -23.29 -47.69 34.94
C CYS A 26 -23.19 -46.91 33.63
N ARG A 27 -22.65 -45.67 33.67
CA ARG A 27 -22.47 -44.81 32.48
C ARG A 27 -21.70 -45.50 31.35
N ALA A 28 -20.75 -46.37 31.69
CA ALA A 28 -19.98 -47.10 30.69
C ALA A 28 -20.83 -48.11 29.91
N CYS A 29 -21.74 -48.84 30.57
CA CYS A 29 -22.66 -49.76 29.91
C CYS A 29 -23.72 -49.02 29.10
N ALA A 30 -24.25 -47.90 29.62
CA ALA A 30 -25.17 -47.04 28.89
C ALA A 30 -24.53 -46.48 27.60
N ALA A 31 -23.32 -45.91 27.70
CA ALA A 31 -22.62 -45.38 26.53
C ALA A 31 -22.21 -46.49 25.54
N PHE A 32 -21.87 -47.68 26.04
CA PHE A 32 -21.64 -48.85 25.19
C PHE A 32 -22.90 -49.21 24.41
N PHE A 33 -24.04 -49.37 25.08
CA PHE A 33 -25.30 -49.73 24.44
C PHE A 33 -25.70 -48.72 23.36
N ARG A 34 -25.64 -47.41 23.66
CA ARG A 34 -25.92 -46.34 22.69
C ARG A 34 -25.06 -46.42 21.41
N ARG A 35 -23.81 -46.84 21.50
CA ARG A 35 -22.91 -46.98 20.34
C ARG A 35 -23.05 -48.33 19.63
N ALA A 36 -23.41 -49.38 20.37
CA ALA A 36 -23.34 -50.75 19.88
C ALA A 36 -24.67 -51.27 19.36
N ALA A 37 -25.81 -50.76 19.82
CA ALA A 37 -27.14 -51.30 19.53
C ALA A 37 -27.46 -51.36 18.03
N ASP A 38 -27.06 -50.34 17.27
CA ASP A 38 -27.27 -50.25 15.80
C ASP A 38 -25.98 -50.52 15.01
N SER A 39 -24.92 -50.98 15.67
CA SER A 39 -23.66 -51.31 15.02
C SER A 39 -23.65 -52.76 14.49
N LYS A 40 -22.61 -53.11 13.73
CA LYS A 40 -22.34 -54.49 13.28
C LYS A 40 -22.27 -55.54 14.40
N TRP A 41 -22.09 -55.13 15.66
CA TRP A 41 -22.06 -56.07 16.80
C TRP A 41 -23.44 -56.63 17.16
N SER A 42 -24.52 -56.04 16.64
CA SER A 42 -25.90 -56.51 16.87
C SER A 42 -26.21 -57.83 16.17
N THR A 43 -25.56 -58.10 15.05
CA THR A 43 -25.73 -59.32 14.24
C THR A 43 -24.55 -60.27 14.33
N MET A 44 -23.43 -59.85 14.93
CA MET A 44 -22.25 -60.68 15.07
C MET A 44 -22.36 -61.65 16.26
N GLU A 45 -21.86 -62.86 16.08
CA GLU A 45 -21.74 -63.84 17.17
C GLU A 45 -20.44 -63.67 17.96
N CYS A 46 -20.37 -64.34 19.13
CA CYS A 46 -19.13 -64.36 19.89
C CYS A 46 -18.09 -65.21 19.17
N LEU A 47 -16.92 -64.64 18.89
CA LEU A 47 -15.80 -65.35 18.27
C LEU A 47 -14.84 -65.97 19.30
N SER A 48 -15.05 -65.74 20.60
CA SER A 48 -14.17 -66.23 21.66
C SER A 48 -14.68 -67.56 22.21
N LYS A 49 -13.81 -68.58 22.21
CA LYS A 49 -14.07 -69.88 22.86
C LYS A 49 -14.10 -69.80 24.39
N HIS A 50 -13.61 -68.69 24.97
CA HIS A 50 -13.55 -68.44 26.42
C HIS A 50 -14.64 -67.49 26.91
N CYS A 51 -15.68 -67.26 26.09
CA CYS A 51 -16.80 -66.44 26.47
C CYS A 51 -18.06 -67.29 26.43
N ASP A 52 -18.54 -67.66 27.60
CA ASP A 52 -19.60 -68.65 27.83
C ASP A 52 -21.00 -68.15 27.40
N GLY A 53 -21.07 -67.13 26.53
CA GLY A 53 -22.28 -66.45 26.08
C GLY A 53 -22.99 -65.61 27.15
N LYS A 54 -22.74 -65.90 28.43
CA LYS A 54 -23.34 -65.28 29.61
C LYS A 54 -22.54 -64.08 30.14
N ALA A 55 -21.30 -63.92 29.69
CA ALA A 55 -20.35 -62.95 30.24
C ALA A 55 -20.23 -61.66 29.42
N TYR A 56 -19.99 -60.53 30.09
CA TYR A 56 -19.90 -59.19 29.48
C TYR A 56 -18.56 -58.90 28.78
N HIS A 57 -17.69 -59.90 28.65
CA HIS A 57 -16.27 -59.72 28.29
C HIS A 57 -16.02 -59.31 26.83
N CYS A 58 -16.91 -59.63 25.89
CA CYS A 58 -16.77 -59.23 24.49
C CYS A 58 -17.93 -58.33 24.03
N LYS A 59 -17.75 -57.58 22.93
CA LYS A 59 -18.75 -56.63 22.43
C LYS A 59 -20.08 -57.33 22.05
N PRO A 60 -20.10 -58.43 21.29
CA PRO A 60 -21.35 -59.15 21.01
C PRO A 60 -22.08 -59.66 22.26
N CYS A 61 -21.38 -60.35 23.18
CA CYS A 61 -22.01 -60.89 24.39
C CYS A 61 -22.48 -59.79 25.35
N ARG A 62 -21.72 -58.69 25.47
CA ARG A 62 -22.14 -57.53 26.26
C ARG A 62 -23.40 -56.90 25.68
N LEU A 63 -23.53 -56.81 24.35
CA LEU A 63 -24.72 -56.29 23.70
C LEU A 63 -25.92 -57.25 23.84
N LYS A 64 -25.70 -58.57 23.69
CA LYS A 64 -26.72 -59.59 23.98
C LYS A 64 -27.22 -59.48 25.42
N LYS A 65 -26.30 -59.32 26.40
CA LYS A 65 -26.66 -59.10 27.81
C LYS A 65 -27.45 -57.82 28.00
N CYS A 66 -27.05 -56.70 27.40
CA CYS A 66 -27.82 -55.44 27.45
C CYS A 66 -29.28 -55.63 27.01
N ARG A 67 -29.51 -56.33 25.89
CA ARG A 67 -30.88 -56.63 25.41
C ARG A 67 -31.61 -57.62 26.32
N ALA A 68 -30.91 -58.63 26.83
CA ALA A 68 -31.49 -59.65 27.71
C ALA A 68 -31.99 -59.08 29.05
N VAL A 69 -31.31 -58.06 29.59
CA VAL A 69 -31.77 -57.35 30.80
C VAL A 69 -32.81 -56.25 30.51
N GLY A 70 -33.18 -56.04 29.24
CA GLY A 70 -34.28 -55.14 28.85
C GLY A 70 -33.87 -53.75 28.38
N MET A 71 -32.61 -53.50 28.00
CA MET A 71 -32.25 -52.21 27.40
C MET A 71 -32.90 -52.03 26.02
N SER A 72 -33.60 -50.91 25.82
CA SER A 72 -34.33 -50.58 24.59
C SER A 72 -33.72 -49.39 23.84
N THR A 73 -33.72 -49.48 22.50
CA THR A 73 -33.33 -48.36 21.62
C THR A 73 -34.46 -47.34 21.41
N SER A 74 -35.69 -47.63 21.88
CA SER A 74 -36.85 -46.73 21.71
C SER A 74 -36.64 -45.32 22.27
N ASN A 75 -35.74 -45.17 23.25
CA ASN A 75 -35.40 -43.90 23.89
C ASN A 75 -34.11 -43.28 23.32
N PHE A 76 -33.64 -43.73 22.15
CA PHE A 76 -32.49 -43.13 21.49
C PHE A 76 -32.88 -41.79 20.89
N GLN A 77 -32.25 -40.73 21.38
CA GLN A 77 -32.31 -39.41 20.76
C GLN A 77 -31.20 -39.34 19.71
N HIS A 78 -31.55 -39.46 18.44
CA HIS A 78 -30.60 -39.38 17.32
C HIS A 78 -30.20 -37.93 16.99
N ASP A 79 -31.12 -36.98 17.22
CA ASP A 79 -30.93 -35.55 16.96
C ASP A 79 -30.79 -34.75 18.26
N ARG A 80 -29.75 -35.02 19.05
CA ARG A 80 -29.35 -34.03 20.04
C ARG A 80 -28.64 -32.91 19.32
N ASP A 81 -29.21 -31.70 19.37
CA ASP A 81 -28.47 -30.48 19.12
C ASP A 81 -27.12 -30.59 19.83
N ALA A 82 -26.03 -30.44 19.08
CA ALA A 82 -24.70 -30.36 19.66
C ALA A 82 -24.80 -29.31 20.78
N LEU A 83 -24.54 -29.75 22.03
CA LEU A 83 -24.61 -28.91 23.24
C LEU A 83 -24.22 -27.49 22.88
N GLN A 84 -25.15 -26.55 23.11
CA GLN A 84 -25.09 -25.11 22.81
C GLN A 84 -23.92 -24.39 23.52
N LEU A 85 -22.70 -24.93 23.43
CA LEU A 85 -21.45 -24.35 23.90
C LEU A 85 -20.79 -23.49 22.81
N ALA A 86 -21.45 -23.25 21.67
CA ALA A 86 -20.93 -22.42 20.60
C ALA A 86 -21.98 -21.59 19.81
N THR A 87 -23.24 -21.49 20.27
CA THR A 87 -24.24 -20.58 19.67
C THR A 87 -24.13 -19.14 20.16
N VAL A 88 -23.11 -18.80 20.95
CA VAL A 88 -22.53 -17.45 20.80
C VAL A 88 -21.74 -17.48 19.50
N SER A 89 -22.46 -17.26 18.41
CA SER A 89 -21.94 -16.78 17.14
C SER A 89 -21.26 -15.42 17.35
N ARG A 90 -20.16 -15.38 18.10
CA ARG A 90 -19.03 -14.59 17.65
C ARG A 90 -18.57 -15.34 16.42
N LYS A 91 -19.09 -14.96 15.25
CA LYS A 91 -18.34 -15.06 14.00
C LYS A 91 -17.00 -14.39 14.32
N ARG A 92 -16.04 -15.15 14.85
CA ARG A 92 -14.65 -14.73 14.90
C ARG A 92 -14.33 -14.60 13.43
N LYS A 93 -14.43 -13.38 12.89
CA LYS A 93 -13.87 -13.05 11.59
C LYS A 93 -12.41 -13.46 11.74
N LEU A 94 -12.07 -14.62 11.18
CA LEU A 94 -10.68 -14.97 10.99
C LEU A 94 -10.05 -13.76 10.30
N PRO A 95 -8.99 -13.18 10.87
CA PRO A 95 -8.33 -12.07 10.22
C PRO A 95 -8.00 -12.49 8.79
N GLN A 96 -8.39 -11.66 7.82
CA GLN A 96 -8.29 -12.03 6.41
C GLN A 96 -6.84 -12.26 5.97
N THR A 97 -5.89 -11.72 6.73
CA THR A 97 -4.49 -11.76 6.39
C THR A 97 -3.62 -11.97 7.63
N VAL A 98 -2.44 -12.56 7.42
CA VAL A 98 -1.46 -12.85 8.48
C VAL A 98 -0.99 -11.56 9.16
N GLU A 99 -0.98 -10.43 8.45
CA GLU A 99 -0.59 -9.12 8.96
C GLU A 99 -1.56 -8.59 10.01
N ILE A 100 -2.86 -8.83 9.84
CA ILE A 100 -3.87 -8.45 10.84
C ILE A 100 -3.73 -9.33 12.09
N CYS A 101 -3.43 -10.62 11.92
CA CYS A 101 -3.15 -11.52 13.05
C CYS A 101 -1.91 -11.09 13.84
N LEU A 102 -0.84 -10.75 13.14
CA LEU A 102 0.47 -10.48 13.73
C LEU A 102 0.69 -9.00 14.09
N GLY A 103 -0.17 -8.09 13.61
CA GLY A 103 -0.01 -6.65 13.76
C GLY A 103 1.21 -6.10 13.01
N THR A 104 1.76 -6.85 12.06
CA THR A 104 3.01 -6.54 11.35
C THR A 104 2.82 -6.72 9.85
N PRO A 105 3.26 -5.75 9.01
CA PRO A 105 3.14 -5.87 7.56
C PRO A 105 3.93 -7.06 7.00
N HIS A 106 3.43 -7.66 5.91
CA HIS A 106 3.99 -8.86 5.29
C HIS A 106 5.48 -8.76 5.05
N PHE A 107 5.88 -7.61 4.54
CA PHE A 107 7.22 -7.35 4.04
C PHE A 107 8.27 -7.17 5.16
N VAL A 108 7.85 -7.12 6.43
CA VAL A 108 8.76 -7.13 7.59
C VAL A 108 8.59 -8.36 8.48
N LEU A 109 7.78 -9.34 8.07
CA LEU A 109 7.52 -10.56 8.86
C LEU A 109 8.79 -11.36 9.16
N PHE A 110 9.75 -11.33 8.24
CA PHE A 110 11.02 -12.07 8.35
C PHE A 110 12.18 -11.19 8.81
N CYS A 111 11.91 -9.93 9.17
CA CYS A 111 12.92 -9.06 9.78
C CYS A 111 13.10 -9.48 11.25
N PRO A 112 14.30 -9.90 11.69
CA PRO A 112 14.51 -10.25 13.09
C PRO A 112 14.34 -8.99 13.95
N ILE A 113 13.33 -9.01 14.82
CA ILE A 113 13.05 -7.96 15.80
C ILE A 113 13.54 -8.47 17.14
N ASP A 114 14.61 -7.89 17.68
CA ASP A 114 14.97 -8.09 19.07
C ASP A 114 14.06 -7.20 19.94
N PRO A 115 13.15 -7.77 20.76
CA PRO A 115 12.23 -7.00 21.59
C PRO A 115 12.94 -6.03 22.55
N SER A 116 14.19 -6.30 22.92
CA SER A 116 14.99 -5.46 23.82
C SER A 116 15.49 -4.16 23.17
N THR A 117 15.56 -4.11 21.83
CA THR A 117 16.03 -2.94 21.07
C THR A 117 14.92 -1.98 20.66
N VAL A 118 13.65 -2.39 20.81
CA VAL A 118 12.49 -1.63 20.35
C VAL A 118 12.04 -0.62 21.41
N LYS A 119 12.61 0.58 21.41
CA LYS A 119 12.00 1.72 22.12
C LYS A 119 10.73 2.15 21.39
N GLN A 120 9.60 2.17 22.09
CA GLN A 120 8.34 2.70 21.54
C GLN A 120 8.46 4.21 21.33
N VAL A 121 8.69 4.62 20.09
CA VAL A 121 8.58 6.02 19.68
C VAL A 121 7.44 6.11 18.67
N HIS A 122 6.36 6.80 19.05
CA HIS A 122 5.30 7.19 18.13
C HIS A 122 5.60 8.61 17.66
N THR A 123 6.15 8.73 16.46
CA THR A 123 6.37 10.03 15.83
C THR A 123 5.11 10.45 15.10
N TYR A 124 4.47 11.51 15.56
CA TYR A 124 3.35 12.14 14.87
C TYR A 124 3.87 13.27 13.98
N VAL A 125 3.56 13.21 12.69
CA VAL A 125 3.87 14.28 11.73
C VAL A 125 2.61 15.11 11.54
N GLY A 126 2.57 16.30 12.15
CA GLY A 126 1.45 17.22 12.02
C GLY A 126 1.39 17.84 10.62
N MET A 127 0.31 17.56 9.88
CA MET A 127 0.13 18.04 8.50
C MET A 127 -0.92 19.15 8.38
N SER A 128 -1.49 19.62 9.50
CA SER A 128 -2.59 20.60 9.51
C SER A 128 -2.25 21.90 8.80
N LEU A 129 -1.03 22.42 9.00
CA LEU A 129 -0.55 23.62 8.30
C LEU A 129 -0.48 23.38 6.78
N LEU A 130 0.04 22.24 6.35
CA LEU A 130 0.16 21.90 4.94
C LEU A 130 -1.20 21.76 4.27
N ILE A 131 -2.16 21.16 4.97
CA ILE A 131 -3.55 21.04 4.51
C ILE A 131 -4.18 22.44 4.40
N SER A 132 -4.00 23.31 5.40
CA SER A 132 -4.48 24.69 5.37
C SER A 132 -3.93 25.46 4.16
N GLN A 133 -2.64 25.34 3.87
CA GLN A 133 -2.01 25.98 2.71
C GLN A 133 -2.60 25.49 1.37
N ALA A 134 -2.93 24.21 1.24
CA ALA A 134 -3.58 23.68 0.04
C ALA A 134 -5.02 24.19 -0.12
N ILE A 135 -5.77 24.29 0.98
CA ILE A 135 -7.11 24.90 0.98
C ILE A 135 -7.02 26.35 0.51
N ASP A 136 -6.06 27.12 1.03
CA ASP A 136 -5.84 28.50 0.58
C ASP A 136 -5.50 28.56 -0.92
N ILE A 137 -4.63 27.68 -1.42
CA ILE A 137 -4.33 27.59 -2.86
C ILE A 137 -5.60 27.36 -3.68
N PHE A 138 -6.48 26.45 -3.27
CA PHE A 138 -7.74 26.20 -3.98
C PHE A 138 -8.77 27.32 -3.85
N LYS A 139 -8.72 28.10 -2.77
CA LYS A 139 -9.58 29.26 -2.58
C LYS A 139 -9.16 30.44 -3.46
N PHE A 140 -7.86 30.69 -3.59
CA PHE A 140 -7.33 31.80 -4.38
C PHE A 140 -7.15 31.45 -5.87
N GLY A 141 -7.05 30.16 -6.21
CA GLY A 141 -6.90 29.69 -7.58
C GLY A 141 -5.51 29.96 -8.17
N ALA A 142 -5.41 29.90 -9.51
CA ALA A 142 -4.15 30.06 -10.22
C ALA A 142 -3.63 31.50 -10.20
N VAL A 143 -2.45 31.71 -9.60
CA VAL A 143 -1.76 33.03 -9.55
C VAL A 143 -1.52 33.62 -10.94
N LYS A 144 -1.27 32.76 -11.94
CA LYS A 144 -1.05 33.15 -13.34
C LYS A 144 -2.03 32.42 -14.23
N PRO A 145 -3.14 33.06 -14.64
CA PRO A 145 -4.08 32.46 -15.58
C PRO A 145 -3.37 32.03 -16.86
N LEU A 146 -3.54 30.77 -17.24
CA LEU A 146 -3.00 30.21 -18.48
C LEU A 146 -4.12 30.00 -19.49
N VAL A 147 -3.83 30.25 -20.76
CA VAL A 147 -4.75 29.97 -21.87
C VAL A 147 -4.10 28.94 -22.78
N ALA A 148 -4.81 27.86 -23.07
CA ALA A 148 -4.35 26.81 -23.97
C ALA A 148 -5.54 26.19 -24.71
N LYS A 149 -5.26 25.46 -25.80
CA LYS A 149 -6.29 24.84 -26.65
C LYS A 149 -7.18 23.83 -25.92
N ASN A 150 -6.64 23.17 -24.90
CA ASN A 150 -7.36 22.20 -24.08
C ASN A 150 -6.73 22.12 -22.67
N GLY A 151 -7.43 21.46 -21.75
CA GLY A 151 -6.99 21.33 -20.36
C GLY A 151 -5.66 20.60 -20.19
N LEU A 152 -5.38 19.57 -20.99
CA LEU A 152 -4.11 18.84 -20.93
C LEU A 152 -2.92 19.73 -21.30
N LEU A 153 -3.06 20.51 -22.38
CA LEU A 153 -2.03 21.45 -22.80
C LEU A 153 -1.82 22.56 -21.76
N LYS A 154 -2.91 23.02 -21.12
CA LYS A 154 -2.86 24.02 -20.04
C LYS A 154 -2.08 23.48 -18.84
N LEU A 155 -2.34 22.23 -18.44
CA LEU A 155 -1.61 21.55 -17.38
C LEU A 155 -0.13 21.30 -17.75
N SER A 156 0.17 21.00 -19.02
CA SER A 156 1.55 20.88 -19.49
C SER A 156 2.31 22.20 -19.37
N TYR A 157 1.68 23.33 -19.72
CA TYR A 157 2.28 24.65 -19.54
C TYR A 157 2.46 25.03 -18.07
N ALA A 158 1.51 24.67 -17.21
CA ALA A 158 1.56 24.93 -15.77
C ALA A 158 2.71 24.21 -15.07
N TYR A 159 3.10 23.02 -15.55
CA TYR A 159 4.13 22.19 -14.91
C TYR A 159 5.54 22.85 -14.89
N ASN A 160 5.85 23.67 -15.91
CA ASN A 160 7.10 24.43 -16.10
C ASN A 160 8.37 23.80 -15.49
N PHE A 161 9.00 22.88 -16.22
CA PHE A 161 10.11 22.08 -15.70
C PHE A 161 11.48 22.77 -15.67
N ARG A 162 11.66 23.89 -16.39
CA ARG A 162 13.00 24.43 -16.69
C ARG A 162 13.82 24.77 -15.47
N ASN A 163 13.17 25.35 -14.45
CA ASN A 163 13.87 25.88 -13.29
C ASN A 163 14.21 24.81 -12.24
N ARG A 164 13.92 23.52 -12.49
CA ARG A 164 14.09 22.47 -11.47
C ARG A 164 15.49 21.86 -11.42
N ALA A 165 16.25 21.98 -12.50
CA ALA A 165 17.61 21.48 -12.61
C ALA A 165 18.69 22.56 -12.36
N ASP A 166 18.29 23.80 -12.07
CA ASP A 166 19.20 24.91 -11.81
C ASP A 166 19.49 25.01 -10.31
N GLY A 167 20.76 25.26 -9.94
CA GLY A 167 21.15 25.49 -8.54
C GLY A 167 20.96 24.27 -7.63
N VAL A 168 21.30 23.08 -8.13
CA VAL A 168 21.08 21.80 -7.43
C VAL A 168 21.96 21.69 -6.18
N LYS A 169 21.33 21.39 -5.03
CA LYS A 169 22.00 21.12 -3.76
C LYS A 169 22.09 19.62 -3.48
N LYS A 170 23.31 19.12 -3.30
CA LYS A 170 23.57 17.71 -2.97
C LYS A 170 23.33 17.42 -1.48
N LEU A 171 22.54 16.38 -1.20
CA LEU A 171 22.25 15.88 0.14
C LEU A 171 23.08 14.63 0.44
N THR A 172 23.71 14.62 1.60
CA THR A 172 24.51 13.48 2.10
C THR A 172 23.77 12.65 3.14
N LYS A 173 22.77 13.23 3.82
CA LYS A 173 21.94 12.56 4.81
C LYS A 173 20.48 12.99 4.64
N VAL A 174 19.58 12.01 4.67
CA VAL A 174 18.13 12.20 4.63
C VAL A 174 17.55 11.87 6.00
N THR A 175 16.90 12.85 6.62
CA THR A 175 16.18 12.72 7.88
C THR A 175 14.70 13.03 7.68
N GLN A 176 13.93 13.04 8.77
CA GLN A 176 12.54 13.50 8.77
C GLN A 176 12.39 14.87 8.08
N LYS A 177 13.30 15.81 8.34
CA LYS A 177 13.23 17.18 7.83
C LYS A 177 13.24 17.23 6.30
N GLU A 178 14.17 16.51 5.68
CA GLU A 178 14.27 16.46 4.22
C GLU A 178 13.03 15.78 3.63
N VAL A 179 12.58 14.68 4.23
CA VAL A 179 11.38 13.94 3.75
C VAL A 179 10.12 14.81 3.83
N THR A 180 9.87 15.49 4.95
CA THR A 180 8.70 16.37 5.10
C THR A 180 8.77 17.57 4.17
N SER A 181 9.97 18.13 3.94
CA SER A 181 10.17 19.20 2.95
C SER A 181 9.85 18.74 1.52
N PHE A 182 10.21 17.50 1.17
CA PHE A 182 9.82 16.93 -0.12
C PHE A 182 8.31 16.75 -0.22
N TRP A 183 7.64 16.27 0.84
CA TRP A 183 6.18 16.15 0.86
C TRP A 183 5.51 17.51 0.67
N GLU A 184 5.92 18.51 1.44
CA GLU A 184 5.43 19.88 1.33
C GLU A 184 5.58 20.42 -0.10
N TYR A 185 6.78 20.27 -0.69
CA TYR A 185 7.05 20.70 -2.05
C TYR A 185 6.09 20.07 -3.07
N HIS A 186 6.00 18.74 -3.11
CA HIS A 186 5.16 18.07 -4.12
C HIS A 186 3.67 18.28 -3.86
N PHE A 187 3.24 18.28 -2.60
CA PHE A 187 1.84 18.50 -2.24
C PHE A 187 1.37 19.89 -2.67
N LEU A 188 2.09 20.94 -2.27
CA LEU A 188 1.73 22.32 -2.63
C LEU A 188 1.91 22.60 -4.12
N THR A 189 2.92 22.01 -4.76
CA THR A 189 3.12 22.20 -6.20
C THR A 189 2.04 21.48 -7.01
N THR A 190 1.58 20.30 -6.57
CA THR A 190 0.44 19.60 -7.18
C THR A 190 -0.84 20.40 -6.99
N ALA A 191 -1.08 20.94 -5.80
CA ALA A 191 -2.24 21.80 -5.54
C ALA A 191 -2.26 23.01 -6.49
N LYS A 192 -1.12 23.73 -6.61
CA LYS A 192 -0.97 24.84 -7.56
C LYS A 192 -1.14 24.41 -9.00
N TRP A 193 -0.66 23.24 -9.37
CA TRP A 193 -0.77 22.71 -10.73
C TRP A 193 -2.23 22.38 -11.09
N LEU A 194 -2.99 21.79 -10.16
CA LEU A 194 -4.40 21.45 -10.34
C LEU A 194 -5.29 22.68 -10.56
N THR A 195 -4.95 23.84 -9.98
CA THR A 195 -5.73 25.07 -10.17
C THR A 195 -5.71 25.61 -11.60
N HIS A 196 -4.80 25.11 -12.44
CA HIS A 196 -4.77 25.42 -13.86
C HIS A 196 -5.75 24.55 -14.68
N PHE A 197 -6.46 23.59 -14.08
CA PHE A 197 -7.49 22.82 -14.77
C PHE A 197 -8.89 23.38 -14.51
N ASP A 198 -9.47 24.01 -15.54
CA ASP A 198 -10.73 24.76 -15.39
C ASP A 198 -11.91 23.91 -14.90
N LYS A 199 -11.93 22.60 -15.19
CA LYS A 199 -12.96 21.69 -14.67
C LYS A 199 -12.75 21.34 -13.20
N PHE A 200 -11.49 21.26 -12.75
CA PHE A 200 -11.15 21.02 -11.35
C PHE A 200 -11.60 22.18 -10.47
N GLU A 201 -11.43 23.42 -10.92
CA GLU A 201 -11.82 24.62 -10.18
C GLU A 201 -13.32 24.67 -9.85
N ARG A 202 -14.17 23.97 -10.63
CA ARG A 202 -15.63 23.89 -10.44
C ARG A 202 -16.08 22.78 -9.49
N LEU A 203 -15.16 21.91 -9.06
CA LEU A 203 -15.49 20.81 -8.16
C LEU A 203 -15.74 21.32 -6.73
N ASP A 204 -16.47 20.51 -5.98
CA ASP A 204 -16.67 20.71 -4.55
C ASP A 204 -15.31 20.74 -3.80
N PRO A 205 -15.13 21.63 -2.79
CA PRO A 205 -13.88 21.73 -2.04
C PRO A 205 -13.40 20.41 -1.42
N ASP A 206 -14.30 19.56 -0.93
CA ASP A 206 -13.93 18.28 -0.32
C ASP A 206 -13.39 17.33 -1.39
N LEU A 207 -14.06 17.26 -2.54
CA LEU A 207 -13.60 16.47 -3.68
C LEU A 207 -12.25 16.97 -4.24
N LYS A 208 -12.00 18.28 -4.24
CA LYS A 208 -10.68 18.84 -4.61
C LYS A 208 -9.58 18.30 -3.70
N MET A 209 -9.84 18.22 -2.40
CA MET A 209 -8.90 17.68 -1.42
C MET A 209 -8.70 16.18 -1.59
N GLU A 210 -9.76 15.40 -1.82
CA GLU A 210 -9.66 13.96 -2.11
C GLU A 210 -8.78 13.69 -3.33
N ILE A 211 -8.99 14.43 -4.43
CA ILE A 211 -8.17 14.33 -5.65
C ILE A 211 -6.72 14.69 -5.33
N LEU A 212 -6.47 15.77 -4.59
CA LEU A 212 -5.12 16.16 -4.22
C LEU A 212 -4.41 15.04 -3.43
N PHE A 213 -5.07 14.48 -2.41
CA PHE A 213 -4.55 13.37 -1.61
C PHE A 213 -4.23 12.12 -2.45
N ALA A 214 -5.04 11.83 -3.47
CA ALA A 214 -4.85 10.69 -4.36
C ALA A 214 -3.73 10.90 -5.40
N VAL A 215 -3.47 12.14 -5.83
CA VAL A 215 -2.63 12.39 -7.03
C VAL A 215 -1.24 12.93 -6.70
N TRP A 216 -1.05 13.65 -5.59
CA TRP A 216 0.21 14.38 -5.33
C TRP A 216 1.46 13.49 -5.32
N HIS A 217 1.35 12.26 -4.81
CA HIS A 217 2.46 11.31 -4.78
C HIS A 217 2.79 10.74 -6.17
N ILE A 218 1.77 10.56 -7.03
CA ILE A 218 1.95 10.13 -8.43
C ILE A 218 2.64 11.24 -9.20
N TRP A 219 2.12 12.46 -9.07
CA TRP A 219 2.71 13.65 -9.67
C TRP A 219 4.17 13.83 -9.23
N GLY A 220 4.46 13.71 -7.93
CA GLY A 220 5.81 13.83 -7.41
C GLY A 220 6.76 12.72 -7.85
N ARG A 221 6.25 11.53 -8.16
CA ARG A 221 7.06 10.45 -8.74
C ARG A 221 7.45 10.78 -10.18
N LEU A 222 6.49 11.21 -11.00
CA LEU A 222 6.74 11.63 -12.38
C LEU A 222 7.71 12.82 -12.44
N ASP A 223 7.55 13.77 -11.53
CA ASP A 223 8.41 14.94 -11.44
C ASP A 223 9.88 14.58 -11.24
N LYS A 224 10.17 13.66 -10.31
CA LYS A 224 11.54 13.22 -10.03
C LYS A 224 12.20 12.53 -11.23
N LEU A 225 11.42 11.74 -11.99
CA LEU A 225 11.92 11.09 -13.20
C LEU A 225 12.32 12.13 -14.25
N VAL A 226 11.42 13.07 -14.55
CA VAL A 226 11.66 14.14 -15.53
C VAL A 226 12.79 15.06 -15.09
N ALA A 227 12.78 15.51 -13.83
CA ALA A 227 13.83 16.39 -13.30
C ALA A 227 15.21 15.72 -13.33
N THR A 228 15.29 14.42 -13.02
CA THR A 228 16.54 13.65 -13.11
C THR A 228 17.01 13.52 -14.55
N ALA A 229 16.11 13.19 -15.49
CA ALA A 229 16.44 13.07 -16.91
C ALA A 229 17.00 14.38 -17.46
N LEU A 230 16.36 15.51 -17.15
CA LEU A 230 16.80 16.85 -17.56
C LEU A 230 18.16 17.21 -16.94
N TYR A 231 18.35 16.95 -15.66
CA TYR A 231 19.62 17.18 -14.98
C TYR A 231 20.78 16.42 -15.64
N ARG A 232 20.60 15.13 -15.93
CA ARG A 232 21.60 14.31 -16.62
C ARG A 232 21.84 14.74 -18.07
N ASN A 233 20.82 15.26 -18.74
CA ASN A 233 20.99 15.82 -20.08
C ASN A 233 21.88 17.08 -20.05
N ASN A 234 21.73 17.91 -19.01
CA ASN A 234 22.50 19.13 -18.81
C ASN A 234 23.89 18.89 -18.20
N ASN A 235 24.10 17.78 -17.50
CA ASN A 235 25.36 17.44 -16.81
C ASN A 235 25.83 16.05 -17.26
N LYS A 236 26.72 16.02 -18.26
CA LYS A 236 27.17 14.77 -18.90
C LYS A 236 28.03 13.88 -18.00
N ASP A 237 28.59 14.45 -16.95
CA ASP A 237 29.37 13.81 -15.89
C ASP A 237 28.50 13.28 -14.74
N ALA A 238 27.18 13.52 -14.76
CA ALA A 238 26.27 13.05 -13.72
C ALA A 238 26.28 11.52 -13.60
N LYS A 239 26.33 11.02 -12.37
CA LYS A 239 26.37 9.58 -12.11
C LYS A 239 25.00 8.94 -12.35
N SER A 240 25.02 7.67 -12.74
CA SER A 240 23.81 6.84 -12.83
C SER A 240 23.10 6.65 -11.49
N SER A 241 23.73 6.95 -10.35
CA SER A 241 23.14 6.92 -9.00
C SER A 241 22.59 8.27 -8.54
N GLU A 242 22.86 9.37 -9.26
CA GLU A 242 22.40 10.71 -8.88
C GLU A 242 20.95 10.95 -9.31
N ARG A 243 20.15 11.49 -8.40
CA ARG A 243 18.70 11.65 -8.56
C ARG A 243 18.23 12.99 -7.98
N LEU A 244 17.31 13.65 -8.68
CA LEU A 244 16.61 14.82 -8.15
C LEU A 244 15.35 14.39 -7.41
N PHE A 245 15.13 15.00 -6.25
CA PHE A 245 14.03 14.69 -5.34
C PHE A 245 13.00 15.81 -5.20
N GLY A 246 13.17 16.92 -5.93
CA GLY A 246 12.30 18.10 -5.88
C GLY A 246 12.98 19.30 -5.19
N ASN A 247 12.45 20.50 -5.43
CA ASN A 247 12.96 21.76 -4.86
C ASN A 247 14.48 21.98 -5.01
N GLY A 248 15.06 21.59 -6.15
CA GLY A 248 16.50 21.70 -6.41
C GLY A 248 17.38 20.79 -5.54
N MET A 249 16.82 19.77 -4.88
CA MET A 249 17.59 18.84 -4.05
C MET A 249 17.96 17.58 -4.83
N MET A 250 19.21 17.15 -4.71
CA MET A 250 19.74 15.92 -5.31
C MET A 250 20.38 15.03 -4.26
N MET A 251 20.32 13.72 -4.47
CA MET A 251 21.10 12.76 -3.70
C MET A 251 21.72 11.70 -4.60
N ASP A 252 22.83 11.15 -4.14
CA ASP A 252 23.44 9.96 -4.71
C ASP A 252 22.89 8.74 -3.98
N THR A 253 22.07 7.92 -4.65
CA THR A 253 21.32 6.83 -4.02
C THR A 253 22.21 5.74 -3.42
N GLU A 254 23.45 5.61 -3.90
CA GLU A 254 24.40 4.64 -3.36
C GLU A 254 25.01 5.16 -2.04
N ASN A 255 25.37 6.44 -2.02
CA ASN A 255 26.17 7.05 -0.96
C ASN A 255 25.36 7.80 0.11
N VAL A 256 24.07 8.09 -0.15
CA VAL A 256 23.23 8.85 0.77
C VAL A 256 22.93 8.06 2.05
N LYS A 257 23.17 8.69 3.21
CA LYS A 257 22.78 8.13 4.50
C LYS A 257 21.31 8.41 4.76
N THR A 258 20.57 7.44 5.29
CA THR A 258 19.16 7.63 5.65
C THR A 258 19.00 7.43 7.15
N ASP A 259 18.16 8.23 7.79
CA ASP A 259 17.74 8.04 9.17
C ASP A 259 16.26 7.68 9.17
N SER A 260 15.92 6.41 9.43
CA SER A 260 14.54 5.93 9.45
C SER A 260 13.95 5.81 10.85
N ARG A 261 14.72 6.15 11.90
CA ARG A 261 14.30 5.96 13.31
C ARG A 261 13.08 6.77 13.70
N TRP A 262 12.75 7.81 12.93
CA TRP A 262 11.55 8.63 13.10
C TRP A 262 10.29 8.01 12.48
N MET A 263 10.41 7.00 11.61
CA MET A 263 9.27 6.39 10.90
C MET A 263 9.12 4.89 11.13
N SER A 264 10.15 4.23 11.66
CA SER A 264 10.12 2.80 11.93
C SER A 264 11.04 2.41 13.08
N ARG A 265 10.65 1.32 13.75
CA ARG A 265 11.40 0.69 14.85
C ARG A 265 12.50 -0.24 14.34
N LEU A 266 12.46 -0.61 13.07
CA LEU A 266 13.45 -1.50 12.47
C LEU A 266 14.72 -0.72 12.12
N PRO A 267 15.90 -1.36 12.20
CA PRO A 267 17.14 -0.77 11.72
C PRO A 267 17.02 -0.28 10.28
N THR A 268 17.65 0.86 9.98
CA THR A 268 17.60 1.46 8.64
C THR A 268 18.08 0.49 7.57
N GLU A 269 19.05 -0.36 7.92
CA GLU A 269 19.64 -1.38 7.05
C GLU A 269 18.61 -2.41 6.60
N GLN A 270 17.73 -2.86 7.50
CA GLN A 270 16.64 -3.79 7.17
C GLN A 270 15.56 -3.12 6.32
N LEU A 271 15.35 -1.82 6.53
CA LEU A 271 14.39 -1.03 5.77
C LEU A 271 14.93 -0.55 4.43
N ARG A 272 16.24 -0.67 4.19
CA ARG A 272 16.89 -0.06 3.03
C ARG A 272 16.27 -0.53 1.73
N TYR A 273 15.94 -1.82 1.60
CA TYR A 273 15.23 -2.34 0.44
C TYR A 273 13.89 -1.62 0.16
N PHE A 274 13.09 -1.33 1.19
CA PHE A 274 11.80 -0.65 1.04
C PHE A 274 11.94 0.85 0.82
N LEU A 275 12.84 1.48 1.57
CA LEU A 275 13.15 2.89 1.41
C LEU A 275 13.73 3.12 0.01
N ASP A 276 14.51 2.19 -0.51
CA ASP A 276 15.13 2.29 -1.82
C ASP A 276 14.13 1.92 -2.92
N GLY A 277 13.27 0.91 -2.74
CA GLY A 277 12.17 0.57 -3.65
C GLY A 277 11.13 1.70 -3.81
N ILE A 278 10.75 2.36 -2.71
CA ILE A 278 9.94 3.59 -2.74
C ILE A 278 10.70 4.74 -3.42
N ARG A 279 12.05 4.71 -3.37
CA ARG A 279 12.96 5.63 -4.08
C ARG A 279 13.27 5.23 -5.53
N GLY A 280 12.53 4.29 -6.13
CA GLY A 280 12.33 4.27 -7.59
C GLY A 280 13.28 3.41 -8.42
N TRP A 281 13.85 2.33 -7.89
CA TRP A 281 14.62 1.37 -8.72
C TRP A 281 13.77 0.80 -9.86
N ASP A 282 12.49 0.52 -9.61
CA ASP A 282 11.57 -0.04 -10.61
C ASP A 282 11.37 0.85 -11.84
N LEU A 283 11.58 2.16 -11.70
CA LEU A 283 11.33 3.14 -12.77
C LEU A 283 12.63 3.77 -13.29
N HIS A 284 13.80 3.23 -12.94
CA HIS A 284 15.09 3.75 -13.40
C HIS A 284 15.21 3.73 -14.93
N HIS A 285 14.77 2.66 -15.57
CA HIS A 285 14.77 2.54 -17.04
C HIS A 285 13.98 3.67 -17.72
N LEU A 286 12.91 4.16 -17.09
CA LEU A 286 12.12 5.27 -17.63
C LEU A 286 12.90 6.57 -17.67
N ILE A 287 13.87 6.79 -16.79
CA ILE A 287 14.73 7.99 -16.86
C ILE A 287 15.48 7.99 -18.20
N ASP A 288 16.07 6.84 -18.56
CA ASP A 288 16.83 6.71 -19.81
C ASP A 288 15.92 6.84 -21.04
N GLU A 289 14.67 6.34 -20.96
CA GLU A 289 13.66 6.55 -22.00
C GLU A 289 13.27 8.03 -22.14
N ILE A 290 13.04 8.73 -21.03
CA ILE A 290 12.73 10.16 -21.02
C ILE A 290 13.91 10.97 -21.57
N GLN A 291 15.16 10.59 -21.26
CA GLN A 291 16.35 11.24 -21.80
C GLN A 291 16.45 11.13 -23.33
N LYS A 292 15.96 10.02 -23.91
CA LYS A 292 15.87 9.84 -25.36
C LYS A 292 14.78 10.70 -26.00
N MET A 293 13.81 11.19 -25.23
CA MET A 293 12.79 12.11 -25.75
C MET A 293 13.42 13.47 -26.01
N SER A 294 13.37 13.92 -27.27
CA SER A 294 13.78 15.28 -27.63
C SER A 294 12.90 16.28 -26.89
N SER A 295 13.48 17.12 -26.03
CA SER A 295 12.78 18.23 -25.38
C SER A 295 13.15 19.56 -26.03
N CYS A 296 12.22 20.51 -26.05
CA CYS A 296 12.45 21.81 -26.67
C CYS A 296 13.33 22.68 -25.78
N GLU A 297 14.48 23.10 -26.30
CA GLU A 297 15.42 24.01 -25.63
C GLU A 297 14.90 25.44 -25.46
N VAL A 298 13.65 25.74 -25.87
CA VAL A 298 12.98 27.03 -25.66
C VAL A 298 11.86 27.01 -24.63
N CYS A 299 10.87 26.13 -24.79
CA CYS A 299 9.71 26.09 -23.89
C CYS A 299 9.67 24.81 -23.07
N GLY A 300 10.58 23.89 -23.35
CA GLY A 300 10.66 22.60 -22.72
C GLY A 300 9.72 21.52 -23.27
N GLN A 301 8.62 21.88 -23.94
CA GLN A 301 7.70 20.89 -24.50
C GLN A 301 8.39 19.91 -25.48
N ALA A 302 7.73 18.83 -25.89
CA ALA A 302 8.29 17.87 -26.84
C ALA A 302 8.96 18.58 -28.05
N GLY A 303 10.27 18.38 -28.18
CA GLY A 303 11.09 18.84 -29.29
C GLY A 303 10.71 18.05 -30.53
N HIS A 304 10.58 18.73 -31.66
CA HIS A 304 10.18 18.15 -32.93
C HIS A 304 11.36 18.10 -33.91
N GLY A 305 12.58 18.15 -33.39
CA GLY A 305 13.83 18.18 -34.14
C GLY A 305 14.55 19.52 -34.06
N MET A 306 15.62 19.61 -34.83
CA MET A 306 16.50 20.77 -34.85
C MET A 306 15.89 21.87 -35.73
N HIS A 307 15.67 23.05 -35.14
CA HIS A 307 15.27 24.24 -35.86
C HIS A 307 16.26 25.36 -35.52
N PHE A 308 16.91 25.93 -36.54
CA PHE A 308 17.90 27.00 -36.38
C PHE A 308 19.05 26.62 -35.43
N GLY A 309 19.56 25.39 -35.55
CA GLY A 309 20.70 24.88 -34.76
C GLY A 309 20.35 24.43 -33.34
N VAL A 310 19.07 24.50 -32.94
CA VAL A 310 18.62 24.13 -31.59
C VAL A 310 17.46 23.14 -31.67
N ASN A 311 17.45 22.10 -30.83
CA ASN A 311 16.31 21.20 -30.73
C ASN A 311 15.11 21.94 -30.14
N THR A 312 14.07 22.21 -30.93
CA THR A 312 12.91 22.99 -30.48
C THR A 312 11.59 22.36 -30.91
N CYS A 313 10.48 22.76 -30.29
CA CYS A 313 9.17 22.39 -30.77
C CYS A 313 8.78 23.30 -31.94
N ARG A 314 7.88 22.82 -32.82
CA ARG A 314 7.43 23.58 -33.99
C ARG A 314 6.88 24.97 -33.63
N ALA A 315 6.24 25.11 -32.46
CA ALA A 315 5.69 26.39 -32.00
C ALA A 315 6.79 27.41 -31.68
N CYS A 316 7.86 26.99 -31.00
CA CYS A 316 8.99 27.86 -30.68
C CYS A 316 9.80 28.22 -31.92
N ALA A 317 10.01 27.26 -32.83
CA ALA A 317 10.64 27.52 -34.12
C ALA A 317 9.83 28.51 -34.97
N ALA A 318 8.50 28.35 -35.02
CA ALA A 318 7.63 29.25 -35.78
C ALA A 318 7.56 30.66 -35.15
N PHE A 319 7.55 30.75 -33.82
CA PHE A 319 7.64 32.03 -33.12
C PHE A 319 8.95 32.75 -33.45
N PHE A 320 10.09 32.05 -33.33
CA PHE A 320 11.40 32.61 -33.65
C PHE A 320 11.47 33.08 -35.12
N ARG A 321 11.00 32.26 -36.06
CA ARG A 321 10.96 32.63 -37.49
C ARG A 321 10.22 33.94 -37.73
N ARG A 322 8.99 34.05 -37.21
CA ARG A 322 8.17 35.27 -37.34
C ARG A 322 8.86 36.47 -36.69
N ALA A 323 9.39 36.30 -35.48
CA ALA A 323 10.04 37.37 -34.75
C ALA A 323 11.39 37.80 -35.35
N ALA A 324 12.09 36.91 -36.04
CA ALA A 324 13.33 37.23 -36.76
C ALA A 324 13.06 37.99 -38.08
N GLU A 325 11.93 37.72 -38.75
CA GLU A 325 11.51 38.40 -39.98
C GLU A 325 10.96 39.81 -39.72
N SER A 326 10.23 40.01 -38.61
CA SER A 326 9.75 41.33 -38.19
C SER A 326 10.75 41.97 -37.22
N LYS A 327 11.45 43.05 -37.61
CA LYS A 327 12.37 43.87 -36.79
C LYS A 327 12.08 43.80 -35.27
N TRP A 328 12.72 42.82 -34.60
CA TRP A 328 12.41 42.40 -33.23
C TRP A 328 12.65 43.53 -32.21
N ASP A 329 13.56 44.43 -32.55
CA ASP A 329 13.90 45.69 -31.89
C ASP A 329 12.70 46.62 -31.68
N ARG A 330 11.57 46.36 -32.34
CA ARG A 330 10.32 47.13 -32.20
C ARG A 330 9.15 46.34 -31.61
N MET A 331 9.31 45.06 -31.31
CA MET A 331 8.24 44.25 -30.72
C MET A 331 8.12 44.56 -29.22
N LYS A 332 7.21 45.46 -28.85
CA LYS A 332 6.79 45.68 -27.46
C LYS A 332 5.82 44.58 -27.03
N CYS A 333 6.09 43.96 -25.89
CA CYS A 333 5.20 42.97 -25.32
C CYS A 333 3.92 43.65 -24.80
N LEU A 334 2.77 43.42 -25.45
CA LEU A 334 1.49 44.07 -25.13
C LEU A 334 0.84 43.55 -23.84
N SER A 335 1.42 42.53 -23.20
CA SER A 335 0.97 42.01 -21.91
C SER A 335 1.61 42.78 -20.76
N ARG A 336 0.82 43.32 -19.84
CA ARG A 336 1.28 43.95 -18.59
C ARG A 336 2.06 42.98 -17.66
N PHE A 337 2.14 41.70 -18.00
CA PHE A 337 2.81 40.65 -17.23
C PHE A 337 4.09 40.11 -17.88
N CYS A 338 4.60 40.79 -18.91
CA CYS A 338 5.79 40.40 -19.62
C CYS A 338 7.05 40.82 -18.85
N ASP A 339 7.88 39.86 -18.45
CA ASP A 339 9.21 40.14 -17.93
C ASP A 339 10.16 40.27 -19.13
N GLU A 340 10.44 41.51 -19.55
CA GLU A 340 11.30 41.83 -20.70
C GLU A 340 12.67 41.15 -20.61
N ARG A 341 13.16 40.86 -19.38
CA ARG A 341 14.42 40.11 -19.16
C ARG A 341 14.39 38.69 -19.70
N LYS A 342 13.22 38.02 -19.72
CA LYS A 342 13.09 36.66 -20.29
C LYS A 342 13.04 36.66 -21.81
N LEU A 343 12.50 37.73 -22.42
CA LEU A 343 12.57 37.93 -23.87
C LEU A 343 14.01 38.21 -24.32
N VAL A 344 14.76 39.02 -23.56
CA VAL A 344 16.19 39.26 -23.82
C VAL A 344 17.01 37.97 -23.69
N PHE A 345 16.80 37.17 -22.64
CA PHE A 345 17.46 35.85 -22.49
C PHE A 345 17.09 34.86 -23.60
N PHE A 346 15.84 34.95 -24.10
CA PHE A 346 15.36 34.17 -25.23
C PHE A 346 16.11 34.50 -26.52
N PHE A 347 16.38 35.78 -26.78
CA PHE A 347 17.13 36.21 -27.97
C PHE A 347 18.66 36.11 -27.81
N GLU A 348 19.22 36.30 -26.61
CA GLU A 348 20.66 36.17 -26.34
C GLU A 348 21.17 34.74 -26.54
N ASN A 349 20.41 33.72 -26.11
CA ASN A 349 20.76 32.32 -26.38
C ASN A 349 20.77 32.00 -27.89
N PHE A 350 19.92 32.65 -28.70
CA PHE A 350 19.97 32.54 -30.16
C PHE A 350 21.08 33.39 -30.80
N ARG A 351 21.50 34.48 -30.15
CA ARG A 351 22.58 35.37 -30.64
C ARG A 351 23.95 34.69 -30.59
N ASN A 352 24.18 33.81 -29.62
CA ASN A 352 25.40 33.00 -29.51
C ASN A 352 25.53 31.95 -30.64
N ILE A 353 24.49 31.69 -31.42
CA ILE A 353 24.47 30.68 -32.49
C ILE A 353 24.87 31.29 -33.85
N ARG A 354 24.89 32.62 -34.00
CA ARG A 354 25.42 33.29 -35.21
C ARG A 354 26.95 33.28 -35.34
N LYS A 355 27.67 32.59 -34.43
CA LYS A 355 29.14 32.51 -34.44
C LYS A 355 29.70 31.19 -34.99
N PHE A 356 28.87 30.33 -35.59
CA PHE A 356 29.32 29.17 -36.37
C PHE A 356 28.63 29.10 -37.73
#